data_AF-A0A527G407-F1
#
_entry.id   AF-A0A527G407-F1
#
_cell.length_a   1.000
_cell.length_b   1.000
_cell.length_c   1.000
_cell.angle_alpha   90.00
_cell.angle_beta   90.00
_cell.angle_gamma   90.00
#
_symmetry.space_group_name_H-M   'P 1'
#
loop_
_entity.id
_entity.type
_entity.pdbx_description
1 polymer ?
#
loop_
_entity_poly.entity_id
_entity_poly.type
_entity_poly.pdbx_seq_one_letter_code
_entity_poly.pdbx_strand_id
1 'polypeptide(L)' 'VRPGARTGAIGAAIQTFAEGERCSVVRDFCGHGVGQLFHDAPNILHYGSANEGVEMRPGMIFTIEPMINLG' A
#
# COMPACT_ATOMS: atom_id res chain seq x y z
N VAL A 1 -4.15 6.75 -6.89
CA VAL A 1 -2.70 6.70 -7.21
C VAL A 1 -2.37 7.86 -8.13
N ARG A 2 -1.46 8.78 -7.75
CA ARG A 2 -1.06 9.93 -8.57
C ARG A 2 0.33 10.46 -8.16
N PRO A 3 1.07 11.12 -9.07
CA PRO A 3 2.31 11.81 -8.73
C PRO A 3 2.16 12.79 -7.56
N GLY A 4 3.19 12.89 -6.72
CA GLY A 4 3.25 13.81 -5.57
C GLY A 4 2.53 13.33 -4.31
N ALA A 5 1.67 12.31 -4.39
CA ALA A 5 1.14 11.65 -3.20
C ALA A 5 2.17 10.66 -2.64
N ARG A 6 2.07 10.31 -1.35
CA ARG A 6 2.98 9.32 -0.71
C ARG A 6 2.35 7.93 -0.66
N THR A 7 3.17 6.89 -0.67
CA THR A 7 2.68 5.50 -0.67
C THR A 7 1.82 5.16 0.55
N GLY A 8 2.06 5.79 1.70
CA GLY A 8 1.21 5.63 2.89
C GLY A 8 -0.26 6.04 2.68
N ALA A 9 -0.56 6.92 1.72
CA ALA A 9 -1.94 7.26 1.35
C ALA A 9 -2.74 6.06 0.85
N ILE A 10 -2.07 5.06 0.25
CA ILE A 10 -2.68 3.81 -0.18
C ILE A 10 -3.09 3.00 1.04
N GLY A 11 -2.16 2.79 1.99
CA GLY A 11 -2.43 2.04 3.21
C GLY A 11 -3.51 2.67 4.09
N ALA A 12 -3.47 3.99 4.27
CA ALA A 12 -4.49 4.71 5.02
C ALA A 12 -5.90 4.55 4.41
N ALA A 13 -6.01 4.60 3.08
CA ALA A 13 -7.29 4.43 2.39
C ALA A 13 -7.84 3.01 2.51
N ILE A 14 -6.97 1.99 2.34
CA ILE A 14 -7.35 0.58 2.47
C ILE A 14 -7.80 0.28 3.90
N GLN A 15 -6.99 0.67 4.89
CA GLN A 15 -7.28 0.42 6.30
C GLN A 15 -8.59 1.08 6.73
N THR A 16 -8.79 2.36 6.39
CA THR A 16 -10.02 3.09 6.74
C THR A 16 -11.27 2.38 6.22
N PHE A 17 -11.21 1.87 4.98
CA PHE A 17 -12.33 1.14 4.39
C PHE A 17 -12.55 -0.22 5.06
N ALA A 18 -11.49 -1.04 5.15
CA ALA A 18 -11.59 -2.40 5.67
C ALA A 18 -12.04 -2.44 7.15
N GLU A 19 -11.48 -1.57 7.98
CA GLU A 19 -11.86 -1.48 9.40
C GLU A 19 -13.30 -0.99 9.57
N GLY A 20 -13.79 -0.12 8.67
CA GLY A 20 -15.20 0.28 8.61
C GLY A 20 -16.15 -0.89 8.31
N GLU A 21 -15.69 -1.87 7.54
CA GLU A 21 -16.43 -3.10 7.22
C GLU A 21 -16.22 -4.22 8.25
N ARG A 22 -15.69 -3.89 9.44
CA ARG A 22 -15.40 -4.85 10.53
C ARG A 22 -14.41 -5.95 10.12
N CYS A 23 -13.52 -5.63 9.19
CA CYS A 23 -12.41 -6.48 8.78
C CYS A 23 -11.08 -5.94 9.33
N SER A 24 -10.02 -6.73 9.29
CA SER A 24 -8.65 -6.29 9.63
C SER A 24 -7.71 -6.42 8.43
N VAL A 25 -6.67 -5.58 8.39
CA VAL A 25 -5.65 -5.62 7.33
C VAL A 25 -4.42 -6.39 7.83
N VAL A 26 -3.97 -7.38 7.06
CA VAL A 26 -2.73 -8.13 7.33
C VAL A 26 -1.53 -7.19 7.31
N ARG A 27 -0.61 -7.36 8.27
CA ARG A 27 0.56 -6.47 8.44
C ARG A 27 1.90 -7.08 8.06
N ASP A 28 1.96 -8.40 7.89
CA ASP A 28 3.20 -9.12 7.60
C ASP A 28 3.58 -9.10 6.12
N PHE A 29 2.62 -8.81 5.24
CA PHE A 29 2.81 -8.75 3.80
C PHE A 29 2.40 -7.39 3.24
N CYS A 30 3.08 -6.98 2.18
CA CYS A 30 2.88 -5.70 1.52
C CYS A 30 2.98 -5.87 0.00
N GLY A 31 2.45 -4.91 -0.75
CA GLY A 31 2.80 -4.78 -2.16
C GLY A 31 4.24 -4.31 -2.32
N HIS A 32 4.73 -4.29 -3.54
CA HIS A 32 6.13 -4.01 -3.82
C HIS A 32 6.33 -3.41 -5.20
N GLY A 33 7.49 -2.78 -5.42
CA GLY A 33 7.96 -2.45 -6.77
C GLY A 33 8.14 -3.70 -7.62
N VAL A 34 7.94 -3.56 -8.92
CA VAL A 34 8.14 -4.64 -9.90
C VAL A 34 8.81 -4.12 -11.15
N GLY A 35 9.49 -5.00 -11.89
CA GLY A 35 10.13 -4.66 -13.15
C GLY A 35 11.10 -5.75 -13.60
N GLN A 36 12.38 -5.42 -13.66
CA GLN A 36 13.42 -6.43 -13.93
C GLN A 36 13.58 -7.41 -12.75
N LEU A 37 13.31 -6.93 -11.54
CA LEU A 37 13.20 -7.76 -10.34
C LEU A 37 11.73 -8.10 -10.09
N PHE A 38 11.51 -9.32 -9.59
CA PHE A 38 10.16 -9.77 -9.27
C PHE A 38 9.59 -9.03 -8.04
N HIS A 39 10.42 -8.82 -7.01
CA HIS A 39 10.10 -7.95 -5.88
C HIS A 39 11.20 -6.89 -5.75
N ASP A 40 10.83 -5.61 -5.79
CA ASP A 40 11.72 -4.46 -5.70
C ASP A 40 11.14 -3.40 -4.76
N ALA A 41 11.94 -2.38 -4.44
CA ALA A 41 11.47 -1.20 -3.76
C ALA A 41 10.47 -0.38 -4.63
N PRO A 42 9.52 0.34 -4.02
CA PRO A 42 9.27 0.45 -2.59
C PRO A 42 8.31 -0.63 -2.07
N ASN A 43 8.36 -0.91 -0.77
CA ASN A 43 7.28 -1.63 -0.09
C ASN A 43 6.03 -0.73 -0.02
N ILE A 44 4.88 -1.31 -0.38
CA ILE A 44 3.57 -0.66 -0.38
C ILE A 44 2.74 -1.24 0.76
N LEU A 45 2.82 -0.59 1.93
CA LEU A 45 2.03 -1.00 3.10
C LEU A 45 0.53 -0.75 2.86
N HIS A 46 -0.29 -1.68 3.34
CA HIS A 46 -1.76 -1.62 3.22
C HIS A 46 -2.44 -1.02 4.45
N TYR A 47 -1.65 -0.47 5.38
CA TYR A 47 -2.06 0.14 6.64
C TYR A 47 -1.21 1.38 6.94
N GLY A 48 -1.57 2.15 7.96
CA GLY A 48 -0.78 3.29 8.45
C GLY A 48 -1.30 4.66 8.04
N SER A 49 -0.41 5.65 7.97
CA SER A 49 -0.80 7.07 7.80
C SER A 49 -0.55 7.58 6.38
N ALA A 50 -1.44 8.48 5.92
CA ALA A 50 -1.42 8.95 4.52
C ALA A 50 -0.15 9.69 4.09
N ASN A 51 0.62 10.23 5.05
CA ASN A 51 1.82 11.01 4.81
C ASN A 51 3.13 10.20 4.99
N GLU A 52 3.05 8.90 5.18
CA GLU A 52 4.21 8.00 5.33
C GLU A 52 4.67 7.42 3.99
N GLY A 53 5.83 6.77 3.98
CA GLY A 53 6.39 6.12 2.80
C GLY A 53 6.99 7.08 1.78
N VAL A 54 7.32 6.58 0.59
CA VAL A 54 7.98 7.38 -0.45
C VAL A 54 6.96 8.18 -1.27
N GLU A 55 7.38 9.30 -1.84
CA GLU A 55 6.56 10.05 -2.80
C GLU A 55 6.46 9.29 -4.12
N MET A 56 5.24 9.08 -4.61
CA MET A 56 4.97 8.49 -5.92
C MET A 56 5.37 9.46 -7.03
N ARG A 57 6.17 8.97 -7.98
CA ARG A 57 6.66 9.73 -9.13
C ARG A 57 6.20 9.07 -10.45
N PRO A 58 6.01 9.82 -11.53
CA PRO A 58 5.74 9.24 -12.84
C PRO A 58 6.79 8.19 -13.22
N GLY A 59 6.35 7.06 -13.81
CA GLY A 59 7.23 5.97 -14.22
C GLY A 59 7.48 4.89 -13.15
N MET A 60 7.04 5.09 -11.90
CA MET A 60 7.06 4.02 -10.90
C MET A 60 6.06 2.91 -11.28
N ILE A 61 6.47 1.66 -11.08
CA ILE A 61 5.65 0.46 -11.29
C ILE A 61 5.70 -0.36 -10.01
N PHE A 62 4.54 -0.66 -9.45
CA PHE A 62 4.41 -1.38 -8.19
C PHE A 62 3.03 -2.04 -8.08
N THR A 63 2.87 -2.97 -7.15
CA THR A 63 1.61 -3.65 -6.84
C THR A 63 0.90 -3.00 -5.65
N ILE A 64 -0.43 -3.14 -5.61
CA ILE A 64 -1.27 -2.88 -4.44
C ILE A 64 -2.10 -4.14 -4.26
N GLU A 65 -1.86 -4.89 -3.18
CA GLU A 65 -2.36 -6.26 -3.01
C GLU A 65 -2.81 -6.55 -1.57
N PRO A 66 -3.84 -5.84 -1.08
CA PRO A 66 -4.25 -5.95 0.31
C PRO A 66 -4.82 -7.34 0.63
N MET A 67 -4.35 -7.90 1.73
CA MET A 67 -4.92 -9.08 2.36
C MET A 67 -5.78 -8.64 3.54
N ILE A 68 -7.05 -9.05 3.52
CA ILE A 68 -8.07 -8.63 4.46
C ILE A 68 -8.61 -9.86 5.20
N ASN A 69 -8.67 -9.79 6.53
CA ASN A 69 -9.26 -10.83 7.38
C ASN A 69 -10.65 -10.40 7.84
N LEU A 70 -11.57 -11.36 8.01
CA LEU A 70 -12.88 -11.11 8.63
C LEU A 70 -12.83 -10.99 10.17
N GLY A 71 -11.66 -11.24 10.76
CA GLY A 71 -11.37 -11.27 12.20
C GLY A 71 -9.94 -11.73 12.41
#